data_AF-A0A838ICC3-F1
#
_entry.id   AF-A0A838ICC3-F1
#
_cell.length_a   1.000
_cell.length_b   1.000
_cell.length_c   1.000
_cell.angle_alpha   90.00
_cell.angle_beta   90.00
_cell.angle_gamma   90.00
#
_symmetry.space_group_name_H-M   'P 1'
#
loop_
_entity.id
_entity.type
_entity.pdbx_description
1 polymer ?
#
loop_
_entity_poly.entity_id
_entity_poly.type
_entity_poly.pdbx_seq_one_letter_code
_entity_poly.pdbx_strand_id
1 'polypeptide(L)'
;MTKISHARENYFTEPAAPRIEPLRALLHPAWLGALALLVLNDHLFKHSVYAGLVTGKLSDFAGLFLAPVLLAALLRVRSRRGLVGCGVAVGVVFAGINLSAGLARLWDGVASGFLFGFHTTPDATDLVALPMIALGLIVLYPRMCSPWPSMGERTRRRLACVAVIVGSIACMATGEPIHDGANVGWTASARVSIFNRTNEIQVLRVRYLREEFILDCGAVRENPAAYLADEHFGNAAVERMMSGQEIAVDLYYGRDRDGVSGHTCKVALVQSDKAGEVFVIWDDQLAYKDVLGDVNIPRDVMPDAQTVVLDADYAGASGPLHEWRNRPCYFAEDCSEEEFLVASSPPAGTVYRWWSQHSEPLHRERPAGAGPLEGASQGCFGPTSNAGVDWDRPPSGEWTVQALEEGEDGCSLLQLASLFGAQSSSVRVCAPEAVLAPLWPTGNEQARVSFREEGSAVSSNRPYFALRIELQRVVEERIVGLGSLHLVRGVGLPQDLGISLLARPRQGCEPALDSCMDVERGLELEASFRGETRRVREGQSSAWDGTIGIELHVARARERFVSDDNCLVDGSNHAAKALGVSVGTAVLVGF
;
A
#
# COMPACT_ATOMS: atom_id res chain seq x y z
N MET A 1 9.80 -111.31 -34.61
CA MET A 1 11.06 -111.07 -33.90
C MET A 1 11.14 -109.59 -33.54
N THR A 2 11.15 -109.27 -32.23
CA THR A 2 11.76 -108.09 -31.54
C THR A 2 11.68 -106.71 -32.22
N LYS A 3 11.19 -105.63 -31.59
CA LYS A 3 11.56 -105.13 -30.25
C LYS A 3 10.54 -104.09 -29.75
N ILE A 4 10.26 -104.17 -28.46
CA ILE A 4 9.67 -103.11 -27.62
C ILE A 4 10.77 -102.06 -27.35
N SER A 5 10.42 -100.77 -27.38
CA SER A 5 11.14 -99.72 -26.66
C SER A 5 10.18 -98.62 -26.17
N HIS A 6 10.16 -98.48 -24.85
CA HIS A 6 9.53 -97.42 -24.05
C HIS A 6 10.08 -96.01 -24.33
N ALA A 7 9.20 -95.00 -24.24
CA ALA A 7 9.34 -93.74 -23.47
C ALA A 7 8.02 -92.95 -23.64
N ARG A 8 7.14 -92.77 -22.63
CA ARG A 8 7.04 -91.60 -21.70
C ARG A 8 7.46 -90.28 -22.38
N GLU A 9 6.64 -89.22 -22.40
CA GLU A 9 6.20 -88.49 -21.21
C GLU A 9 5.11 -87.44 -21.54
N ASN A 10 4.27 -87.15 -20.54
CA ASN A 10 3.21 -86.15 -20.54
C ASN A 10 3.75 -84.71 -20.67
N TYR A 11 3.05 -83.85 -21.39
CA TYR A 11 2.96 -82.42 -21.06
C TYR A 11 1.49 -82.01 -21.03
N PHE A 12 0.91 -82.00 -19.82
CA PHE A 12 -0.21 -81.12 -19.50
C PHE A 12 0.34 -79.69 -19.53
N THR A 13 0.08 -78.94 -20.60
CA THR A 13 0.25 -77.48 -20.55
C THR A 13 -0.85 -76.90 -19.67
N GLU A 14 -0.49 -76.43 -18.48
CA GLU A 14 -1.36 -75.56 -17.67
C GLU A 14 -1.88 -74.40 -18.53
N PRO A 15 -3.17 -74.02 -18.43
CA PRO A 15 -3.67 -72.85 -19.12
C PRO A 15 -2.93 -71.61 -18.60
N ALA A 16 -2.16 -70.98 -19.48
CA ALA A 16 -1.48 -69.72 -19.19
C ALA A 16 -2.49 -68.72 -18.59
N ALA A 17 -2.18 -68.19 -17.41
CA ALA A 17 -3.03 -67.23 -16.73
C ALA A 17 -3.44 -66.09 -17.70
N PRO A 18 -4.72 -65.67 -17.69
CA PRO A 18 -5.20 -64.68 -18.64
C PRO A 18 -4.41 -63.39 -18.51
N ARG A 19 -3.73 -63.00 -19.60
CA ARG A 19 -2.99 -61.73 -19.68
C ARG A 19 -4.01 -60.60 -19.83
N ILE A 20 -3.95 -59.63 -18.92
CA ILE A 20 -4.78 -58.42 -19.01
C ILE A 20 -4.15 -57.39 -19.93
N GLU A 21 -4.98 -56.60 -20.59
CA GLU A 21 -4.56 -55.42 -21.36
C GLU A 21 -5.31 -54.17 -20.88
N PRO A 22 -4.72 -53.38 -19.96
CA PRO A 22 -5.37 -52.20 -19.39
C PRO A 22 -5.81 -51.15 -20.41
N LEU A 23 -5.07 -50.99 -21.52
CA LEU A 23 -5.43 -50.05 -22.60
C LEU A 23 -6.84 -50.33 -23.18
N ARG A 24 -7.36 -51.57 -23.06
CA ARG A 24 -8.71 -51.91 -23.53
C ARG A 24 -9.81 -51.27 -22.71
N ALA A 25 -9.56 -51.03 -21.42
CA ALA A 25 -10.52 -50.43 -20.51
C ALA A 25 -10.63 -48.92 -20.69
N LEU A 26 -9.62 -48.24 -21.24
CA LEU A 26 -9.62 -46.78 -21.44
C LEU A 26 -10.67 -46.31 -22.45
N LEU A 27 -11.15 -47.20 -23.34
CA LEU A 27 -12.25 -46.90 -24.26
C LEU A 27 -13.58 -47.49 -23.79
N HIS A 28 -13.65 -47.96 -22.54
CA HIS A 28 -14.91 -48.43 -21.96
C HIS A 28 -15.84 -47.24 -21.67
N PRO A 29 -17.15 -47.31 -21.99
CA PRO A 29 -18.07 -46.20 -21.75
C PRO A 29 -18.06 -45.69 -20.31
N ALA A 30 -17.95 -46.58 -19.32
CA ALA A 30 -17.86 -46.16 -17.91
C ALA A 30 -16.57 -45.40 -17.59
N TRP A 31 -15.43 -45.76 -18.21
CA TRP A 31 -14.18 -45.05 -18.00
C TRP A 31 -14.21 -43.67 -18.66
N LEU A 32 -14.72 -43.59 -19.89
CA LEU A 32 -14.91 -42.31 -20.60
C LEU A 32 -15.94 -41.42 -19.90
N GLY A 33 -17.00 -42.01 -19.34
CA GLY A 33 -18.00 -41.30 -18.55
C GLY A 33 -17.41 -40.74 -17.26
N ALA A 34 -16.59 -41.52 -16.54
CA ALA A 34 -15.87 -41.04 -15.35
C ALA A 34 -14.86 -39.94 -15.70
N LEU A 35 -14.14 -40.07 -16.81
CA LEU A 35 -13.22 -39.03 -17.29
C LEU A 35 -13.98 -37.75 -17.67
N ALA A 36 -15.10 -37.86 -18.40
CA ALA A 36 -15.92 -36.72 -18.75
C ALA A 36 -16.50 -36.05 -17.50
N LEU A 37 -16.97 -36.84 -16.53
CA LEU A 37 -17.45 -36.35 -15.24
C LEU A 37 -16.34 -35.59 -14.50
N LEU A 38 -15.13 -36.15 -14.44
CA LEU A 38 -13.97 -35.52 -13.81
C LEU A 38 -13.66 -34.16 -14.46
N VAL A 39 -13.53 -34.13 -15.79
CA VAL A 39 -13.22 -32.90 -16.56
C VAL A 39 -14.33 -31.85 -16.44
N LEU A 40 -15.59 -32.24 -16.62
CA LEU A 40 -16.72 -31.30 -16.54
C LEU A 40 -16.91 -30.78 -15.11
N ASN A 41 -16.69 -31.63 -14.11
CA ASN A 41 -16.79 -31.22 -12.72
C ASN A 41 -15.67 -30.23 -12.36
N ASP A 42 -14.43 -30.53 -12.73
CA ASP A 42 -13.28 -29.71 -12.37
C ASP A 42 -13.21 -28.38 -13.15
N HIS A 43 -13.75 -28.31 -14.37
CA HIS A 43 -13.67 -27.11 -15.21
C HIS A 43 -14.96 -26.33 -15.41
N LEU A 44 -16.13 -26.90 -15.09
CA LEU A 44 -17.42 -26.22 -15.27
C LEU A 44 -18.24 -26.16 -14.00
N PHE A 45 -18.37 -27.26 -13.26
CA PHE A 45 -19.29 -27.31 -12.12
C PHE A 45 -18.71 -26.68 -10.85
N LYS A 46 -17.38 -26.74 -10.66
CA LYS A 46 -16.70 -26.02 -9.58
C LYS A 46 -16.84 -24.49 -9.68
N HIS A 47 -17.13 -23.93 -10.86
CA HIS A 47 -17.36 -22.48 -11.07
C HIS A 47 -18.82 -22.04 -10.91
N SER A 48 -19.72 -22.91 -10.44
CA SER A 48 -21.15 -22.63 -10.31
C SER A 48 -21.59 -22.45 -8.85
N VAL A 49 -22.78 -21.89 -8.62
CA VAL A 49 -23.38 -21.60 -7.29
C VAL A 49 -23.61 -22.87 -6.43
N TYR A 50 -23.37 -24.07 -6.97
CA TYR A 50 -23.40 -25.35 -6.24
C TYR A 50 -22.01 -25.84 -5.79
N ALA A 51 -20.98 -24.99 -5.88
CA ALA A 51 -19.63 -25.29 -5.44
C ALA A 51 -19.58 -25.54 -3.92
N GLY A 52 -19.09 -26.71 -3.52
CA GLY A 52 -19.02 -27.13 -2.12
C GLY A 52 -18.85 -28.64 -1.95
N LEU A 53 -19.32 -29.18 -0.80
CA LEU A 53 -19.18 -30.57 -0.34
C LEU A 53 -19.50 -31.67 -1.38
N VAL A 54 -20.33 -31.38 -2.38
CA VAL A 54 -20.78 -32.37 -3.38
C VAL A 54 -19.82 -32.45 -4.57
N THR A 55 -19.30 -31.32 -5.06
CA THR A 55 -18.47 -31.28 -6.28
C THR A 55 -17.04 -31.74 -6.02
N GLY A 56 -16.48 -31.50 -4.82
CA GLY A 56 -15.18 -32.06 -4.41
C GLY A 56 -15.18 -33.60 -4.43
N LYS A 57 -16.14 -34.20 -3.72
CA LYS A 57 -16.27 -35.66 -3.58
C LYS A 57 -16.56 -36.36 -4.90
N LEU A 58 -17.30 -35.70 -5.80
CA LEU A 58 -17.61 -36.26 -7.13
C LEU A 58 -16.34 -36.44 -7.97
N SER A 59 -15.37 -35.54 -7.83
CA SER A 59 -14.05 -35.64 -8.44
C SER A 59 -13.28 -36.84 -7.86
N ASP A 60 -13.28 -37.01 -6.53
CA ASP A 60 -12.62 -38.15 -5.88
C ASP A 60 -13.22 -39.50 -6.30
N PHE A 61 -14.55 -39.59 -6.35
CA PHE A 61 -15.24 -40.80 -6.81
C PHE A 61 -14.85 -41.14 -8.27
N ALA A 62 -14.79 -40.14 -9.15
CA ALA A 62 -14.42 -40.32 -10.55
C ALA A 62 -12.93 -40.67 -10.71
N GLY A 63 -12.05 -39.94 -10.02
CA GLY A 63 -10.60 -40.14 -10.01
C GLY A 63 -10.21 -41.52 -9.50
N LEU A 64 -10.73 -41.94 -8.34
CA LEU A 64 -10.45 -43.26 -7.78
C LEU A 64 -11.03 -44.43 -8.59
N PHE A 65 -12.11 -44.20 -9.35
CA PHE A 65 -12.63 -45.19 -10.29
C PHE A 65 -11.68 -45.43 -11.48
N LEU A 66 -11.07 -44.36 -12.01
CA LEU A 66 -10.33 -44.42 -13.28
C LEU A 66 -8.80 -44.51 -13.12
N ALA A 67 -8.23 -43.97 -12.05
CA ALA A 67 -6.78 -43.87 -11.82
C ALA A 67 -6.04 -45.22 -11.72
N PRO A 68 -6.56 -46.27 -11.05
CA PRO A 68 -5.87 -47.57 -10.99
C PRO A 68 -5.63 -48.19 -12.37
N VAL A 69 -6.59 -48.01 -13.28
CA VAL A 69 -6.52 -48.53 -14.65
C VAL A 69 -5.56 -47.71 -15.51
N LEU A 70 -5.58 -46.39 -15.35
CA LEU A 70 -4.64 -45.49 -16.02
C LEU A 70 -3.20 -45.80 -15.58
N LEU A 71 -2.95 -45.93 -14.28
CA LEU A 71 -1.64 -46.32 -13.73
C LEU A 71 -1.19 -47.68 -14.28
N ALA A 72 -2.08 -48.67 -14.30
CA ALA A 72 -1.78 -49.98 -14.87
C ALA A 72 -1.45 -49.91 -16.37
N ALA A 73 -2.08 -49.00 -17.13
CA ALA A 73 -1.78 -48.78 -18.54
C ALA A 73 -0.42 -48.13 -18.75
N LEU A 74 -0.10 -47.10 -17.96
CA LEU A 74 1.20 -46.39 -17.97
C LEU A 74 2.35 -47.34 -17.61
N LEU A 75 2.17 -48.16 -16.57
CA LEU A 75 3.13 -49.17 -16.13
C LEU A 75 3.10 -50.46 -16.97
N ARG A 76 2.23 -50.54 -17.99
CA ARG A 76 2.08 -51.68 -18.91
C ARG A 76 1.84 -53.01 -18.19
N VAL A 77 1.10 -53.00 -17.09
CA VAL A 77 0.82 -54.16 -16.26
C VAL A 77 0.03 -55.22 -17.05
N ARG A 78 0.45 -56.49 -16.94
CA ARG A 78 -0.16 -57.63 -17.64
C ARG A 78 -0.75 -58.70 -16.73
N SER A 79 -0.64 -58.54 -15.41
CA SER A 79 -1.11 -59.52 -14.43
C SER A 79 -2.21 -58.94 -13.54
N ARG A 80 -3.15 -59.79 -13.11
CA ARG A 80 -4.21 -59.41 -12.17
C ARG A 80 -3.65 -58.88 -10.84
N ARG A 81 -2.58 -59.50 -10.33
CA ARG A 81 -1.90 -59.06 -9.10
C ARG A 81 -1.29 -57.65 -9.26
N GLY A 82 -0.69 -57.36 -10.41
CA GLY A 82 -0.15 -56.02 -10.67
C GLY A 82 -1.25 -54.96 -10.78
N LEU A 83 -2.42 -55.31 -11.34
CA LEU A 83 -3.56 -54.40 -11.42
C LEU A 83 -4.12 -54.07 -10.03
N VAL A 84 -4.26 -55.09 -9.17
CA VAL A 84 -4.62 -54.87 -7.75
C VAL A 84 -3.56 -54.03 -7.05
N GLY A 85 -2.27 -54.27 -7.31
CA GLY A 85 -1.18 -53.46 -6.79
C GLY A 85 -1.28 -51.98 -7.18
N CYS A 86 -1.69 -51.68 -8.42
CA CYS A 86 -1.96 -50.29 -8.84
C CYS A 86 -3.11 -49.67 -8.05
N GLY A 87 -4.20 -50.42 -7.82
CA GLY A 87 -5.31 -49.96 -7.00
C GLY A 87 -4.91 -49.69 -5.55
N VAL A 88 -4.13 -50.59 -4.94
CA VAL A 88 -3.60 -50.40 -3.58
C VAL A 88 -2.69 -49.18 -3.51
N ALA A 89 -1.78 -49.00 -4.47
CA ALA A 89 -0.89 -47.85 -4.52
C ALA A 89 -1.66 -46.52 -4.58
N VAL A 90 -2.65 -46.43 -5.47
CA VAL A 90 -3.53 -45.24 -5.58
C VAL A 90 -4.27 -44.99 -4.26
N GLY A 91 -4.87 -46.03 -3.67
CA GLY A 91 -5.60 -45.90 -2.40
C GLY A 91 -4.73 -45.50 -1.22
N VAL A 92 -3.49 -45.99 -1.13
CA VAL A 92 -2.54 -45.63 -0.06
C VAL A 92 -2.11 -44.17 -0.18
N VAL A 93 -1.78 -43.70 -1.39
CA VAL A 93 -1.43 -42.29 -1.61
C VAL A 93 -2.62 -41.40 -1.28
N PHE A 94 -3.81 -41.72 -1.81
CA PHE A 94 -5.04 -40.97 -1.55
C PHE A 94 -5.40 -40.90 -0.06
N ALA A 95 -5.31 -42.01 0.66
CA ALA A 95 -5.58 -42.02 2.10
C ALA A 95 -4.50 -41.25 2.89
N GLY A 96 -3.23 -41.36 2.47
CA GLY A 96 -2.11 -40.67 3.11
C GLY A 96 -2.23 -39.15 3.03
N ILE A 97 -2.55 -38.59 1.86
CA ILE A 97 -2.70 -37.15 1.67
C ILE A 97 -3.93 -36.59 2.41
N ASN A 98 -5.00 -37.38 2.56
CA ASN A 98 -6.21 -36.97 3.28
C ASN A 98 -6.12 -37.10 4.80
N LEU A 99 -5.29 -38.00 5.32
CA LEU A 99 -5.14 -38.22 6.77
C LEU A 99 -3.96 -37.47 7.40
N SER A 100 -3.01 -36.96 6.61
CA SER A 100 -1.80 -36.33 7.12
C SER A 100 -1.44 -35.06 6.35
N ALA A 101 -1.53 -33.92 7.03
CA ALA A 101 -1.05 -32.64 6.51
C ALA A 101 0.43 -32.66 6.11
N GLY A 102 1.26 -33.49 6.77
CA GLY A 102 2.66 -33.65 6.39
C GLY A 102 2.85 -34.36 5.04
N LEU A 103 2.03 -35.38 4.76
CA LEU A 103 2.06 -36.08 3.48
C LEU A 103 1.44 -35.24 2.36
N ALA A 104 0.38 -34.49 2.65
CA ALA A 104 -0.19 -33.51 1.72
C ALA A 104 0.85 -32.46 1.29
N ARG A 105 1.59 -31.87 2.24
CA ARG A 105 2.68 -30.92 1.92
C ARG A 105 3.81 -31.53 1.10
N LEU A 106 4.20 -32.77 1.40
CA LEU A 106 5.21 -33.48 0.60
C LEU A 106 4.72 -33.72 -0.83
N TRP A 107 3.45 -34.12 -0.97
CA TRP A 107 2.79 -34.33 -2.25
C TRP A 107 2.69 -33.04 -3.05
N ASP A 108 2.30 -31.93 -2.41
CA ASP A 108 2.24 -30.59 -2.98
C ASP A 108 3.61 -30.13 -3.49
N GLY A 109 4.67 -30.37 -2.71
CA GLY A 109 6.04 -30.06 -3.10
C GLY A 109 6.51 -30.87 -4.31
N VAL A 110 6.16 -32.16 -4.38
CA VAL A 110 6.47 -33.00 -5.55
C VAL A 110 5.66 -32.54 -6.76
N ALA A 111 4.36 -32.31 -6.62
CA ALA A 111 3.47 -31.89 -7.71
C ALA A 111 3.87 -30.50 -8.25
N SER A 112 4.12 -29.53 -7.36
CA SER A 112 4.56 -28.18 -7.72
C SER A 112 5.97 -28.14 -8.33
N GLY A 113 6.81 -29.15 -8.09
CA GLY A 113 8.11 -29.27 -8.75
C GLY A 113 8.02 -29.66 -10.23
N PHE A 114 6.90 -30.24 -10.66
CA PHE A 114 6.65 -30.63 -12.05
C PHE A 114 5.57 -29.75 -12.74
N LEU A 115 4.85 -28.91 -12.00
CA LEU A 115 3.65 -28.18 -12.44
C LEU A 115 3.58 -26.75 -11.86
N PHE A 116 2.56 -25.99 -12.27
CA PHE A 116 2.15 -24.74 -11.60
C PHE A 116 1.63 -25.05 -10.18
N GLY A 117 1.60 -24.04 -9.29
CA GLY A 117 1.33 -24.21 -7.86
C GLY A 117 0.16 -25.15 -7.54
N PHE A 118 0.44 -26.18 -6.73
CA PHE A 118 -0.50 -27.25 -6.40
C PHE A 118 -0.68 -27.32 -4.89
N HIS A 119 -1.93 -27.32 -4.40
CA HIS A 119 -2.25 -27.44 -2.98
C HIS A 119 -3.30 -28.53 -2.72
N THR A 120 -3.04 -29.39 -1.73
CA THR A 120 -3.93 -30.46 -1.30
C THR A 120 -4.42 -30.18 0.11
N THR A 121 -5.73 -30.00 0.28
CA THR A 121 -6.38 -29.87 1.58
C THR A 121 -6.69 -31.27 2.15
N PRO A 122 -6.14 -31.66 3.32
CA PRO A 122 -6.47 -32.95 3.92
C PRO A 122 -7.93 -32.99 4.42
N ASP A 123 -8.75 -33.91 3.92
CA ASP A 123 -10.11 -34.16 4.41
C ASP A 123 -10.37 -35.66 4.63
N ALA A 124 -10.52 -36.06 5.89
CA ALA A 124 -10.78 -37.46 6.25
C ALA A 124 -12.12 -37.98 5.69
N THR A 125 -13.06 -37.11 5.36
CA THR A 125 -14.36 -37.49 4.80
C THR A 125 -14.28 -37.94 3.35
N ASP A 126 -13.17 -37.67 2.64
CA ASP A 126 -12.94 -38.10 1.26
C ASP A 126 -12.58 -39.59 1.17
N LEU A 127 -12.21 -40.23 2.29
CA LEU A 127 -11.99 -41.68 2.38
C LEU A 127 -13.24 -42.50 2.00
N VAL A 128 -14.42 -41.88 2.04
CA VAL A 128 -15.67 -42.48 1.54
C VAL A 128 -15.59 -42.83 0.05
N ALA A 129 -14.66 -42.25 -0.72
CA ALA A 129 -14.45 -42.54 -2.13
C ALA A 129 -13.61 -43.81 -2.42
N LEU A 130 -12.89 -44.36 -1.43
CA LEU A 130 -12.04 -45.56 -1.59
C LEU A 130 -12.74 -46.78 -2.22
N PRO A 131 -14.02 -47.08 -1.94
CA PRO A 131 -14.74 -48.17 -2.60
C PRO A 131 -14.78 -48.06 -4.14
N MET A 132 -14.61 -46.88 -4.72
CA MET A 132 -14.59 -46.69 -6.17
C MET A 132 -13.41 -47.36 -6.85
N ILE A 133 -12.29 -47.56 -6.14
CA ILE A 133 -11.16 -48.36 -6.64
C ILE A 133 -11.63 -49.78 -6.93
N ALA A 134 -12.33 -50.41 -5.97
CA ALA A 134 -12.84 -51.76 -6.13
C ALA A 134 -13.90 -51.81 -7.25
N LEU A 135 -14.80 -50.82 -7.29
CA LEU A 135 -15.82 -50.72 -8.33
C LEU A 135 -15.20 -50.61 -9.74
N GLY A 136 -14.21 -49.73 -9.92
CA GLY A 136 -13.49 -49.55 -11.18
C GLY A 136 -12.80 -50.82 -11.65
N LEU A 137 -12.13 -51.53 -10.72
CA LEU A 137 -11.50 -52.81 -11.03
C LEU A 137 -12.53 -53.88 -11.42
N ILE A 138 -13.67 -53.98 -10.73
CA ILE A 138 -14.71 -54.96 -11.03
C ILE A 138 -15.36 -54.67 -12.40
N VAL A 139 -15.71 -53.41 -12.67
CA VAL A 139 -16.42 -53.00 -13.89
C VAL A 139 -15.52 -53.10 -15.12
N LEU A 140 -14.25 -52.71 -15.00
CA LEU A 140 -13.35 -52.57 -16.16
C LEU A 140 -12.54 -53.84 -16.45
N TYR A 141 -12.34 -54.73 -15.47
CA TYR A 141 -11.56 -55.96 -15.64
C TYR A 141 -12.06 -56.89 -16.76
N PRO A 142 -13.37 -57.16 -16.93
CA PRO A 142 -13.87 -58.00 -18.02
C PRO A 142 -13.43 -57.47 -19.40
N ARG A 143 -13.38 -56.15 -19.55
CA ARG A 143 -12.98 -55.50 -20.81
C ARG A 143 -11.48 -55.65 -21.09
N MET A 144 -10.65 -55.69 -20.06
CA MET A 144 -9.19 -55.93 -20.19
C MET A 144 -8.87 -57.35 -20.65
N CYS A 145 -9.74 -58.31 -20.34
CA CYS A 145 -9.60 -59.72 -20.71
C CYS A 145 -10.21 -60.05 -22.08
N SER A 146 -11.21 -59.28 -22.53
CA SER A 146 -11.92 -59.53 -23.78
C SER A 146 -11.20 -58.93 -25.00
N PRO A 147 -11.17 -59.60 -26.17
CA PRO A 147 -10.64 -59.03 -27.41
C PRO A 147 -11.40 -57.76 -27.84
N TRP A 148 -10.78 -56.93 -28.68
CA TRP A 148 -11.44 -55.74 -29.20
C TRP A 148 -12.47 -56.07 -30.29
N PRO A 149 -13.59 -55.31 -30.38
CA PRO A 149 -14.44 -55.33 -31.56
C PRO A 149 -13.65 -54.85 -32.80
N SER A 150 -14.13 -55.17 -34.00
CA SER A 150 -13.48 -55.09 -35.33
C SER A 150 -13.03 -53.69 -35.84
N MET A 151 -12.51 -52.83 -34.97
CA MET A 151 -11.89 -51.56 -35.33
C MET A 151 -10.46 -51.75 -35.86
N GLY A 152 -9.95 -50.87 -36.74
CA GLY A 152 -8.56 -50.95 -37.22
C GLY A 152 -7.50 -50.72 -36.12
N GLU A 153 -6.42 -51.50 -36.10
CA GLU A 153 -5.37 -51.47 -35.07
C GLU A 153 -4.76 -50.06 -34.86
N ARG A 154 -4.54 -49.32 -35.96
CA ARG A 154 -4.00 -47.94 -35.91
C ARG A 154 -4.95 -46.99 -35.18
N THR A 155 -6.25 -47.08 -35.45
CA THR A 155 -7.28 -46.24 -34.82
C THR A 155 -7.39 -46.53 -33.34
N ARG A 156 -7.36 -47.82 -32.95
CA ARG A 156 -7.39 -48.23 -31.54
C ARG A 156 -6.22 -47.66 -30.74
N ARG A 157 -5.00 -47.79 -31.27
CA ARG A 157 -3.80 -47.26 -30.62
C ARG A 157 -3.86 -45.75 -30.45
N ARG A 158 -4.32 -45.01 -31.48
CA ARG A 158 -4.47 -43.56 -31.40
C ARG A 158 -5.48 -43.15 -30.32
N LEU A 159 -6.66 -43.77 -30.30
CA LEU A 159 -7.69 -43.48 -29.30
C LEU A 159 -7.23 -43.84 -27.88
N ALA A 160 -6.56 -44.97 -27.70
CA ALA A 160 -6.00 -45.34 -26.40
C ALA A 160 -4.89 -44.37 -25.96
N CYS A 161 -4.02 -43.93 -26.87
CA CYS A 161 -3.01 -42.90 -26.56
C CYS A 161 -3.66 -41.57 -26.17
N VAL A 162 -4.70 -41.13 -26.89
CA VAL A 162 -5.44 -39.91 -26.53
C VAL A 162 -6.08 -40.08 -25.15
N ALA A 163 -6.71 -41.22 -24.87
CA ALA A 163 -7.30 -41.49 -23.56
C ALA A 163 -6.25 -41.51 -22.43
N VAL A 164 -5.05 -42.06 -22.66
CA VAL A 164 -3.95 -41.98 -21.69
C VAL A 164 -3.52 -40.53 -21.45
N ILE A 165 -3.32 -39.75 -22.52
CA ILE A 165 -2.86 -38.36 -22.40
C ILE A 165 -3.91 -37.52 -21.68
N VAL A 166 -5.15 -37.52 -22.16
CA VAL A 166 -6.26 -36.75 -21.56
C VAL A 166 -6.54 -37.24 -20.15
N GLY A 167 -6.54 -38.56 -19.91
CA GLY A 167 -6.72 -39.12 -18.57
C GLY A 167 -5.61 -38.74 -17.61
N SER A 168 -4.35 -38.68 -18.06
CA SER A 168 -3.23 -38.25 -17.24
C SER A 168 -3.34 -36.77 -16.90
N ILE A 169 -3.65 -35.92 -17.89
CA ILE A 169 -3.87 -34.48 -17.68
C ILE A 169 -5.05 -34.25 -16.73
N ALA A 170 -6.16 -34.97 -16.89
CA ALA A 170 -7.33 -34.82 -16.03
C ALA A 170 -7.11 -35.34 -14.60
N CYS A 171 -6.32 -36.41 -14.41
CA CYS A 171 -5.96 -36.89 -13.07
C CYS A 171 -4.93 -35.98 -12.37
N MET A 172 -4.14 -35.26 -13.16
CA MET A 172 -3.28 -34.18 -12.69
C MET A 172 -4.14 -32.93 -12.57
N ALA A 173 -5.01 -32.91 -11.56
CA ALA A 173 -5.91 -31.78 -11.33
C ALA A 173 -5.13 -30.46 -11.48
N THR A 174 -5.63 -29.58 -12.33
CA THR A 174 -5.17 -28.19 -12.34
C THR A 174 -5.71 -27.59 -11.06
N GLY A 175 -4.87 -27.48 -10.03
CA GLY A 175 -5.16 -26.56 -8.95
C GLY A 175 -5.27 -25.17 -9.57
N GLU A 176 -6.34 -24.45 -9.28
CA GLU A 176 -6.30 -23.00 -9.49
C GLU A 176 -5.09 -22.46 -8.70
N PRO A 177 -4.28 -21.56 -9.30
CA PRO A 177 -3.25 -20.88 -8.53
C PRO A 177 -3.93 -20.18 -7.38
N ILE A 178 -3.69 -20.62 -6.14
CA ILE A 178 -4.16 -20.02 -4.88
C ILE A 178 -5.39 -19.12 -5.08
N HIS A 179 -6.50 -19.73 -5.45
CA HIS A 179 -7.82 -19.16 -5.29
C HIS A 179 -8.54 -20.17 -4.43
N ASP A 180 -8.20 -20.20 -3.14
CA ASP A 180 -8.83 -21.10 -2.18
C ASP A 180 -10.35 -20.80 -2.17
N GLY A 181 -11.12 -21.63 -2.87
CA GLY A 181 -12.57 -21.58 -2.96
C GLY A 181 -13.28 -22.23 -1.76
N ALA A 182 -12.61 -22.31 -0.60
CA ALA A 182 -13.21 -22.74 0.65
C ALA A 182 -13.28 -21.53 1.58
N ASN A 183 -14.33 -20.72 1.43
CA ASN A 183 -14.64 -19.60 2.32
C ASN A 183 -13.46 -18.65 2.60
N VAL A 184 -12.68 -18.32 1.57
CA VAL A 184 -11.65 -17.30 1.74
C VAL A 184 -12.36 -15.98 1.88
N GLY A 185 -12.19 -15.36 3.05
CA GLY A 185 -12.52 -13.95 3.19
C GLY A 185 -11.84 -13.19 2.05
N TRP A 186 -12.54 -12.19 1.55
CA TRP A 186 -12.09 -11.31 0.48
C TRP A 186 -10.56 -11.13 0.44
N THR A 187 -9.95 -11.51 -0.68
CA THR A 187 -8.56 -11.13 -0.97
C THR A 187 -8.55 -9.66 -1.31
N ALA A 188 -7.75 -8.88 -0.60
CA ALA A 188 -7.51 -7.48 -0.89
C ALA A 188 -6.03 -7.25 -1.15
N SER A 189 -5.69 -6.47 -2.18
CA SER A 189 -4.31 -6.05 -2.35
C SER A 189 -4.06 -4.76 -1.56
N ALA A 190 -3.01 -4.75 -0.75
CA ALA A 190 -2.65 -3.62 0.09
C ALA A 190 -1.15 -3.46 0.25
N ARG A 191 -0.69 -2.25 0.54
CA ARG A 191 0.73 -1.98 0.84
C ARG A 191 1.08 -2.21 2.31
N VAL A 192 0.11 -2.00 3.19
CA VAL A 192 0.23 -2.22 4.63
C VAL A 192 -1.05 -2.87 5.14
N SER A 193 -0.88 -3.78 6.09
CA SER A 193 -1.93 -4.52 6.74
C SER A 193 -1.74 -4.56 8.26
N ILE A 194 -2.81 -4.88 8.98
CA ILE A 194 -2.79 -5.11 10.42
C ILE A 194 -3.17 -6.57 10.67
N PHE A 195 -2.39 -7.25 11.51
CA PHE A 195 -2.62 -8.65 11.90
C PHE A 195 -2.94 -8.75 13.39
N ASN A 196 -4.06 -9.38 13.72
CA ASN A 196 -4.43 -9.69 15.09
C ASN A 196 -3.79 -11.02 15.54
N ARG A 197 -2.66 -10.95 16.24
CA ARG A 197 -1.97 -12.12 16.84
C ARG A 197 -2.41 -12.41 18.29
N THR A 198 -3.50 -11.80 18.72
CA THR A 198 -4.09 -12.04 20.05
C THR A 198 -5.13 -13.18 20.00
N ASN A 199 -5.54 -13.68 21.15
CA ASN A 199 -6.59 -14.69 21.28
C ASN A 199 -7.99 -14.09 21.30
N GLU A 200 -8.12 -12.78 21.45
CA GLU A 200 -9.40 -12.09 21.54
C GLU A 200 -9.80 -11.46 20.21
N ILE A 201 -11.10 -11.20 20.06
CA ILE A 201 -11.59 -10.26 19.05
C ILE A 201 -11.08 -8.85 19.40
N GLN A 202 -10.50 -8.17 18.42
CA GLN A 202 -10.00 -6.80 18.54
C GLN A 202 -10.93 -5.85 17.80
N VAL A 203 -11.28 -4.74 18.45
CA VAL A 203 -12.01 -3.64 17.82
C VAL A 203 -11.02 -2.54 17.55
N LEU A 204 -10.80 -2.26 16.27
CA LEU A 204 -9.96 -1.18 15.82
C LEU A 204 -10.82 -0.06 15.24
N ARG A 205 -10.48 1.18 15.55
CA ARG A 205 -10.99 2.35 14.85
C ARG A 205 -9.87 2.88 13.96
N VAL A 206 -10.04 2.76 12.66
CA VAL A 206 -9.07 3.19 11.66
C VAL A 206 -9.55 4.50 11.06
N ARG A 207 -8.78 5.57 11.23
CA ARG A 207 -9.06 6.89 10.67
C ARG A 207 -7.95 7.26 9.69
N TYR A 208 -8.31 7.50 8.44
CA TYR A 208 -7.36 7.91 7.42
C TYR A 208 -7.11 9.41 7.48
N LEU A 209 -5.88 9.82 7.15
CA LEU A 209 -5.57 11.23 6.91
C LEU A 209 -6.50 11.76 5.81
N ARG A 210 -7.06 12.96 6.00
CA ARG A 210 -7.90 13.58 4.98
C ARG A 210 -7.04 13.96 3.76
N GLU A 211 -7.57 13.78 2.56
CA GLU A 211 -6.82 13.86 1.30
C GLU A 211 -6.28 15.27 1.01
N GLU A 212 -6.89 16.29 1.60
CA GLU A 212 -6.47 17.68 1.50
C GLU A 212 -5.20 18.00 2.29
N PHE A 213 -4.74 17.14 3.20
CA PHE A 213 -3.53 17.43 3.97
C PHE A 213 -2.28 16.90 3.29
N ILE A 214 -1.31 17.80 3.13
CA ILE A 214 0.02 17.52 2.66
C ILE A 214 0.97 17.40 3.87
N LEU A 215 1.83 16.36 3.91
CA LEU A 215 2.71 16.04 5.06
C LEU A 215 4.21 16.05 4.77
N ASP A 216 5.02 16.64 5.65
CA ASP A 216 6.46 16.42 5.70
C ASP A 216 6.73 15.01 6.25
N CYS A 217 6.88 14.06 5.33
CA CYS A 217 7.03 12.65 5.65
C CYS A 217 8.25 12.32 6.51
N GLY A 218 9.35 13.07 6.38
CA GLY A 218 10.53 12.84 7.19
C GLY A 218 10.23 13.17 8.66
N ALA A 219 9.72 14.37 8.89
CA ALA A 219 9.34 14.81 10.24
C ALA A 219 8.23 13.95 10.85
N VAL A 220 7.18 13.66 10.09
CA VAL A 220 6.03 12.87 10.55
C VAL A 220 6.41 11.42 10.85
N ARG A 221 7.34 10.80 10.12
CA ARG A 221 7.83 9.44 10.44
C ARG A 221 8.65 9.39 11.74
N GLU A 222 9.39 10.45 12.04
CA GLU A 222 10.18 10.53 13.26
C GLU A 222 9.31 10.75 14.48
N ASN A 223 8.39 11.73 14.43
CA ASN A 223 7.54 12.08 15.58
C ASN A 223 6.13 12.52 15.15
N PRO A 224 5.24 11.58 14.75
CA PRO A 224 3.93 11.92 14.22
C PRO A 224 3.04 12.63 15.25
N ALA A 225 3.16 12.29 16.54
CA ALA A 225 2.37 12.89 17.60
C ALA A 225 2.64 14.39 17.80
N ALA A 226 3.79 14.90 17.35
CA ALA A 226 4.11 16.33 17.39
C ALA A 226 3.50 17.14 16.23
N TYR A 227 2.99 16.47 15.20
CA TYR A 227 2.53 17.11 13.97
C TYR A 227 1.11 16.73 13.57
N LEU A 228 0.59 15.60 14.04
CA LEU A 228 -0.73 15.11 13.68
C LEU A 228 -1.68 15.15 14.87
N ALA A 229 -2.62 16.10 14.82
CA ALA A 229 -3.80 16.15 15.68
C ALA A 229 -5.00 15.35 15.11
N ASP A 230 -6.02 15.14 15.93
CA ASP A 230 -7.21 14.36 15.56
C ASP A 230 -8.02 14.99 14.42
N GLU A 231 -7.96 16.30 14.26
CA GLU A 231 -8.69 17.09 13.25
C GLU A 231 -8.22 16.81 11.81
N HIS A 232 -6.98 16.30 11.66
CA HIS A 232 -6.42 15.92 10.36
C HIS A 232 -7.00 14.61 9.82
N PHE A 233 -7.64 13.82 10.67
CA PHE A 233 -8.14 12.50 10.30
C PHE A 233 -9.65 12.53 10.07
N GLY A 234 -10.09 11.77 9.08
CA GLY A 234 -11.50 11.60 8.76
C GLY A 234 -12.26 10.77 9.80
N ASN A 235 -13.44 10.31 9.38
CA ASN A 235 -14.28 9.43 10.19
C ASN A 235 -13.60 8.09 10.44
N ALA A 236 -13.89 7.48 11.59
CA ALA A 236 -13.40 6.15 11.92
C ALA A 236 -14.18 5.07 11.19
N ALA A 237 -13.47 4.22 10.46
CA ALA A 237 -13.94 2.89 10.11
C ALA A 237 -13.73 1.96 11.31
N VAL A 238 -14.79 1.27 11.75
CA VAL A 238 -14.71 0.32 12.86
C VAL A 238 -14.49 -1.07 12.29
N GLU A 239 -13.34 -1.65 12.59
CA GLU A 239 -12.93 -2.97 12.13
C GLU A 239 -12.94 -3.93 13.31
N ARG A 240 -13.66 -5.05 13.16
CA ARG A 240 -13.67 -6.13 14.15
C ARG A 240 -12.82 -7.28 13.64
N MET A 241 -11.66 -7.45 14.25
CA MET A 241 -10.70 -8.46 13.84
C MET A 241 -10.79 -9.68 14.73
N MET A 242 -11.12 -10.83 14.14
CA MET A 242 -10.98 -12.12 14.81
C MET A 242 -9.52 -12.41 15.16
N SER A 243 -9.31 -13.30 16.13
CA SER A 243 -8.00 -13.90 16.37
C SER A 243 -7.44 -14.47 15.05
N GLY A 244 -6.19 -14.17 14.72
CA GLY A 244 -5.51 -14.62 13.51
C GLY A 244 -6.05 -14.04 12.20
N GLN A 245 -6.87 -13.00 12.24
CA GLN A 245 -7.30 -12.27 11.05
C GLN A 245 -6.30 -11.16 10.71
N GLU A 246 -6.12 -10.92 9.41
CA GLU A 246 -5.39 -9.79 8.87
C GLU A 246 -6.36 -8.90 8.07
N ILE A 247 -6.21 -7.58 8.21
CA ILE A 247 -6.99 -6.58 7.45
C ILE A 247 -6.06 -5.66 6.70
N ALA A 248 -6.48 -5.22 5.53
CA ALA A 248 -5.77 -4.20 4.75
C ALA A 248 -6.02 -2.81 5.34
N VAL A 249 -4.96 -1.99 5.42
CA VAL A 249 -5.08 -0.57 5.78
C VAL A 249 -5.18 0.27 4.51
N ASP A 250 -4.34 0.02 3.50
CA ASP A 250 -4.40 0.70 2.20
C ASP A 250 -5.12 -0.18 1.18
N LEU A 251 -6.46 -0.11 1.13
CA LEU A 251 -7.27 -0.94 0.23
C LEU A 251 -7.18 -0.45 -1.22
N TYR A 252 -6.52 -1.23 -2.10
CA TYR A 252 -6.54 -0.97 -3.53
C TYR A 252 -7.85 -1.46 -4.17
N TYR A 253 -8.78 -0.54 -4.44
CA TYR A 253 -10.02 -0.82 -5.19
C TYR A 253 -9.87 -0.68 -6.72
N GLY A 254 -8.65 -0.80 -7.27
CA GLY A 254 -8.43 -0.71 -8.72
C GLY A 254 -8.65 0.68 -9.31
N ARG A 255 -8.66 1.72 -8.47
CA ARG A 255 -8.97 3.09 -8.87
C ARG A 255 -8.10 4.14 -8.20
N ASP A 256 -6.83 3.84 -7.93
CA ASP A 256 -5.87 4.91 -7.66
C ASP A 256 -5.52 5.57 -8.99
N ARG A 257 -5.86 6.86 -9.09
CA ARG A 257 -5.40 7.73 -10.17
C ARG A 257 -3.90 7.90 -9.98
N ASP A 258 -3.13 7.09 -10.70
CA ASP A 258 -1.76 7.44 -11.06
C ASP A 258 -1.77 8.87 -11.63
N GLY A 259 -1.25 9.85 -10.88
CA GLY A 259 -0.93 11.16 -11.45
C GLY A 259 -1.37 12.38 -10.66
N VAL A 260 -1.02 12.48 -9.38
CA VAL A 260 -0.56 13.78 -8.86
C VAL A 260 0.73 13.55 -8.07
N SER A 261 1.83 13.81 -8.76
CA SER A 261 3.19 13.85 -8.25
C SER A 261 3.34 14.84 -7.09
N GLY A 262 3.71 14.36 -5.90
CA GLY A 262 4.22 15.21 -4.83
C GLY A 262 4.31 14.61 -3.42
N HIS A 263 3.42 13.69 -3.05
CA HIS A 263 3.34 13.17 -1.68
C HIS A 263 3.99 11.79 -1.59
N THR A 264 4.93 11.60 -0.65
CA THR A 264 5.69 10.35 -0.55
C THR A 264 5.20 9.43 0.56
N CYS A 265 4.31 9.85 1.46
CA CYS A 265 3.80 8.98 2.53
C CYS A 265 2.32 9.19 2.85
N LYS A 266 1.68 8.10 3.27
CA LYS A 266 0.30 8.00 3.75
C LYS A 266 0.30 7.68 5.24
N VAL A 267 -0.73 8.12 5.97
CA VAL A 267 -0.87 7.90 7.41
C VAL A 267 -2.29 7.49 7.78
N ALA A 268 -2.42 6.52 8.67
CA ALA A 268 -3.67 6.16 9.32
C ALA A 268 -3.49 6.17 10.85
N LEU A 269 -4.46 6.73 11.58
CA LEU A 269 -4.56 6.61 13.02
C LEU A 269 -5.39 5.37 13.35
N VAL A 270 -4.78 4.41 14.05
CA VAL A 270 -5.41 3.15 14.46
C VAL A 270 -5.54 3.14 15.96
N GLN A 271 -6.78 3.08 16.45
CA GLN A 271 -7.09 3.10 17.87
C GLN A 271 -7.62 1.73 18.29
N SER A 272 -6.98 1.11 19.28
CA SER A 272 -7.44 -0.12 19.92
C SER A 272 -7.92 0.19 21.34
N ASP A 273 -9.08 -0.37 21.70
CA ASP A 273 -9.61 -0.25 23.07
C ASP A 273 -8.71 -0.92 24.12
N LYS A 274 -7.75 -1.76 23.70
CA LYS A 274 -6.90 -2.56 24.61
C LYS A 274 -5.41 -2.23 24.50
N ALA A 275 -4.96 -1.82 23.31
CA ALA A 275 -3.54 -1.66 22.99
C ALA A 275 -3.12 -0.20 22.74
N GLY A 276 -3.99 0.75 23.05
CA GLY A 276 -3.76 2.17 22.80
C GLY A 276 -3.85 2.53 21.32
N GLU A 277 -3.25 3.66 20.97
CA GLU A 277 -3.33 4.25 19.64
C GLU A 277 -1.98 4.24 18.95
N VAL A 278 -1.97 3.95 17.66
CA VAL A 278 -0.77 3.99 16.81
C VAL A 278 -1.02 4.75 15.52
N PHE A 279 -0.03 5.50 15.08
CA PHE A 279 0.05 5.97 13.70
C PHE A 279 0.67 4.86 12.86
N VAL A 280 -0.02 4.44 11.80
CA VAL A 280 0.51 3.54 10.76
C VAL A 280 0.92 4.41 9.58
N ILE A 281 2.20 4.36 9.20
CA ILE A 281 2.80 5.26 8.20
C ILE A 281 3.47 4.42 7.11
N TRP A 282 3.20 4.74 5.85
CA TRP A 282 3.78 4.04 4.71
C TRP A 282 4.00 4.96 3.52
N ASP A 283 4.66 4.48 2.48
CA ASP A 283 4.90 5.21 1.24
C ASP A 283 4.42 4.41 0.03
N ASP A 284 4.38 5.08 -1.12
CA ASP A 284 4.03 4.45 -2.40
C ASP A 284 5.15 3.54 -2.95
N GLN A 285 6.35 3.53 -2.35
CA GLN A 285 7.44 2.63 -2.74
C GLN A 285 7.23 1.21 -2.18
N LEU A 286 6.42 1.05 -1.15
CA LEU A 286 6.01 -0.27 -0.68
C LEU A 286 5.22 -1.01 -1.78
N ALA A 287 5.66 -2.23 -2.08
CA ALA A 287 4.99 -3.10 -3.05
C ALA A 287 3.60 -3.51 -2.54
N TYR A 288 2.67 -3.77 -3.45
CA TYR A 288 1.42 -4.39 -3.04
C TYR A 288 1.64 -5.84 -2.64
N LYS A 289 0.97 -6.27 -1.58
CA LYS A 289 0.83 -7.67 -1.19
C LYS A 289 -0.63 -8.06 -1.11
N ASP A 290 -0.89 -9.35 -1.26
CA ASP A 290 -2.23 -9.89 -1.06
C ASP A 290 -2.47 -10.11 0.43
N VAL A 291 -3.52 -9.47 0.93
CA VAL A 291 -4.07 -9.66 2.25
C VAL A 291 -5.26 -10.59 2.11
N LEU A 292 -5.13 -11.76 2.72
CA LEU A 292 -6.20 -12.74 2.74
C LEU A 292 -7.10 -12.42 3.95
N GLY A 293 -8.31 -11.94 3.67
CA GLY A 293 -9.33 -11.79 4.69
C GLY A 293 -9.63 -13.17 5.30
N ASP A 294 -9.64 -13.24 6.62
CA ASP A 294 -10.26 -14.35 7.37
C ASP A 294 -9.63 -15.75 7.24
N VAL A 295 -8.41 -15.88 6.70
CA VAL A 295 -7.67 -17.15 6.66
C VAL A 295 -7.24 -17.64 8.05
N ASN A 296 -7.20 -18.97 8.24
CA ASN A 296 -6.71 -19.63 9.46
C ASN A 296 -5.18 -19.54 9.55
N ILE A 297 -4.64 -18.33 9.71
CA ILE A 297 -3.20 -18.11 9.86
C ILE A 297 -2.75 -18.79 11.16
N PRO A 298 -1.80 -19.74 11.12
CA PRO A 298 -1.23 -20.32 12.33
C PRO A 298 -0.50 -19.26 13.15
N ARG A 299 -0.59 -19.35 14.49
CA ARG A 299 -0.03 -18.34 15.39
C ARG A 299 1.48 -18.16 15.23
N ASP A 300 2.19 -19.20 14.80
CA ASP A 300 3.65 -19.25 14.65
C ASP A 300 4.15 -18.72 13.30
N VAL A 301 3.27 -18.46 12.34
CA VAL A 301 3.65 -17.82 11.08
C VAL A 301 4.18 -16.42 11.36
N MET A 302 5.37 -16.13 10.83
CA MET A 302 5.94 -14.80 10.90
C MET A 302 5.21 -13.90 9.89
N PRO A 303 4.66 -12.75 10.33
CA PRO A 303 4.03 -11.78 9.43
C PRO A 303 5.06 -11.16 8.48
N ASP A 304 4.59 -10.71 7.32
CA ASP A 304 5.43 -10.03 6.35
C ASP A 304 6.00 -8.71 6.90
N ALA A 305 7.07 -8.21 6.27
CA ALA A 305 7.65 -6.91 6.62
C ALA A 305 6.63 -5.76 6.57
N GLN A 306 5.59 -5.89 5.73
CA GLN A 306 4.55 -4.88 5.51
C GLN A 306 3.35 -4.99 6.48
N THR A 307 3.43 -5.87 7.48
CA THR A 307 2.36 -6.09 8.45
C THR A 307 2.68 -5.41 9.77
N VAL A 308 1.74 -4.61 10.28
CA VAL A 308 1.71 -4.15 11.67
C VAL A 308 0.97 -5.19 12.50
N VAL A 309 1.57 -5.65 13.58
CA VAL A 309 1.07 -6.78 14.36
C VAL A 309 0.61 -6.28 15.72
N LEU A 310 -0.64 -6.57 16.05
CA LEU A 310 -1.16 -6.46 17.40
C LEU A 310 -0.98 -7.80 18.11
N ASP A 311 -0.15 -7.82 19.14
CA ASP A 311 0.22 -9.02 19.89
C ASP A 311 -0.07 -8.84 21.39
N ALA A 312 -0.11 -9.95 22.12
CA ALA A 312 -0.42 -9.96 23.54
C ALA A 312 0.49 -10.93 24.31
N ASP A 313 1.02 -10.45 25.43
CA ASP A 313 1.69 -11.26 26.43
C ASP A 313 0.67 -11.67 27.50
N TYR A 314 0.50 -12.98 27.65
CA TYR A 314 -0.43 -13.62 28.57
C TYR A 314 0.27 -14.21 29.79
N ALA A 315 1.58 -14.02 29.98
CA ALA A 315 2.31 -14.60 31.11
C ALA A 315 1.75 -14.18 32.48
N GLY A 316 1.18 -12.99 32.57
CA GLY A 316 0.52 -12.45 33.77
C GLY A 316 -1.00 -12.64 33.81
N ALA A 317 -1.60 -13.31 32.82
CA ALA A 317 -3.04 -13.39 32.69
C ALA A 317 -3.67 -14.30 33.77
N SER A 318 -4.71 -13.82 34.44
CA SER A 318 -5.57 -14.60 35.33
C SER A 318 -6.93 -14.84 34.69
N GLY A 319 -7.33 -16.11 34.59
CA GLY A 319 -8.60 -16.52 33.98
C GLY A 319 -8.41 -17.48 32.81
N PRO A 320 -9.51 -18.02 32.24
CA PRO A 320 -9.43 -18.85 31.05
C PRO A 320 -8.99 -18.01 29.85
N LEU A 321 -7.93 -18.47 29.15
CA LEU A 321 -7.54 -17.89 27.87
C LEU A 321 -8.46 -18.43 26.78
N HIS A 322 -8.89 -17.56 25.87
CA HIS A 322 -9.54 -18.01 24.64
C HIS A 322 -8.54 -18.85 23.82
N GLU A 323 -9.01 -19.92 23.18
CA GLU A 323 -8.17 -20.67 22.26
C GLU A 323 -7.89 -19.83 21.00
N TRP A 324 -6.70 -19.99 20.43
CA TRP A 324 -6.35 -19.37 19.15
C TRP A 324 -7.38 -19.77 18.10
N ARG A 325 -7.91 -18.78 17.36
CA ARG A 325 -8.98 -19.00 16.36
C ARG A 325 -10.27 -19.62 16.91
N ASN A 326 -10.51 -19.52 18.21
CA ASN A 326 -11.84 -19.83 18.75
C ASN A 326 -12.82 -18.77 18.27
N ARG A 327 -13.67 -19.17 17.32
CA ARG A 327 -14.67 -18.32 16.70
C ARG A 327 -16.02 -18.60 17.35
N PRO A 328 -16.53 -17.72 18.23
CA PRO A 328 -17.90 -17.86 18.73
C PRO A 328 -18.94 -17.67 17.61
N CYS A 329 -18.57 -16.96 16.54
CA CYS A 329 -19.41 -16.66 15.39
C CYS A 329 -18.58 -16.68 14.10
N TYR A 330 -19.26 -16.80 12.95
CA TYR A 330 -18.60 -16.97 11.66
C TYR A 330 -17.90 -15.68 11.19
N PHE A 331 -18.65 -14.57 11.22
CA PHE A 331 -18.15 -13.20 11.04
C PHE A 331 -18.40 -12.38 12.32
N ALA A 332 -17.58 -11.34 12.56
CA ALA A 332 -17.66 -10.57 13.80
C ALA A 332 -18.94 -9.73 13.90
N GLU A 333 -19.59 -9.49 12.77
CA GLU A 333 -20.89 -8.84 12.63
C GLU A 333 -22.05 -9.77 13.00
N ASP A 334 -21.86 -11.09 12.88
CA ASP A 334 -22.88 -12.10 13.14
C ASP A 334 -22.94 -12.53 14.62
N CYS A 335 -21.91 -12.19 15.40
CA CYS A 335 -21.88 -12.48 16.82
C CYS A 335 -23.07 -11.80 17.54
N SER A 336 -23.74 -12.54 18.42
CA SER A 336 -24.60 -11.90 19.41
C SER A 336 -23.76 -10.98 20.32
N GLU A 337 -24.40 -9.98 20.92
CA GLU A 337 -23.72 -9.03 21.79
C GLU A 337 -23.01 -9.72 22.96
N GLU A 338 -23.62 -10.76 23.53
CA GLU A 338 -23.03 -11.55 24.62
C GLU A 338 -21.81 -12.35 24.17
N GLU A 339 -21.89 -13.05 23.04
CA GLU A 339 -20.76 -13.81 22.46
C GLU A 339 -19.60 -12.89 22.12
N PHE A 340 -19.91 -11.73 21.53
CA PHE A 340 -18.92 -10.71 21.19
C PHE A 340 -18.23 -10.16 22.44
N LEU A 341 -18.99 -9.81 23.48
CA LEU A 341 -18.43 -9.32 24.74
C LEU A 341 -17.51 -10.36 25.38
N VAL A 342 -17.92 -11.62 25.40
CA VAL A 342 -17.09 -12.70 25.93
C VAL A 342 -15.80 -12.87 25.12
N ALA A 343 -15.88 -12.95 23.78
CA ALA A 343 -14.71 -13.19 22.94
C ALA A 343 -13.80 -11.97 22.74
N SER A 344 -14.32 -10.77 23.01
CA SER A 344 -13.52 -9.54 23.05
C SER A 344 -13.01 -9.21 24.45
N SER A 345 -13.42 -9.92 25.51
CA SER A 345 -12.97 -9.62 26.87
C SER A 345 -11.51 -10.06 27.09
N PRO A 346 -10.60 -9.14 27.44
CA PRO A 346 -9.21 -9.51 27.72
C PRO A 346 -9.10 -10.23 29.06
N PRO A 347 -8.30 -11.31 29.17
CA PRO A 347 -7.91 -11.88 30.45
C PRO A 347 -7.21 -10.80 31.31
N ALA A 348 -7.56 -10.71 32.60
CA ALA A 348 -6.96 -9.72 33.49
C ALA A 348 -5.45 -9.94 33.62
N GLY A 349 -4.63 -8.90 33.48
CA GLY A 349 -3.17 -8.99 33.49
C GLY A 349 -2.53 -9.23 32.12
N THR A 350 -3.32 -9.26 31.04
CA THR A 350 -2.80 -9.30 29.66
C THR A 350 -2.16 -7.97 29.29
N VAL A 351 -0.99 -8.03 28.63
CA VAL A 351 -0.27 -6.85 28.14
C VAL A 351 -0.26 -6.87 26.62
N TYR A 352 -0.84 -5.85 25.98
CA TYR A 352 -0.88 -5.71 24.53
C TYR A 352 0.29 -4.87 24.01
N ARG A 353 0.75 -5.16 22.79
CA ARG A 353 1.82 -4.42 22.13
C ARG A 353 1.64 -4.40 20.62
N TRP A 354 2.13 -3.33 20.01
CA TRP A 354 2.28 -3.21 18.57
C TRP A 354 3.72 -3.50 18.15
N TRP A 355 3.92 -4.14 17.01
CA TRP A 355 5.25 -4.31 16.41
C TRP A 355 5.17 -4.53 14.90
N SER A 356 6.29 -4.39 14.18
CA SER A 356 6.40 -4.68 12.74
C SER A 356 7.82 -5.16 12.42
N GLN A 357 8.00 -6.03 11.43
CA GLN A 357 9.33 -6.56 11.05
C GLN A 357 10.15 -5.64 10.15
N HIS A 358 9.53 -4.60 9.58
CA HIS A 358 10.19 -3.68 8.67
C HIS A 358 11.42 -3.00 9.32
N SER A 359 12.47 -2.79 8.54
CA SER A 359 13.70 -2.13 9.03
C SER A 359 13.45 -0.71 9.53
N GLU A 360 12.49 -0.02 8.92
CA GLU A 360 11.87 1.18 9.46
C GLU A 360 10.49 0.81 10.03
N PRO A 361 10.21 0.97 11.33
CA PRO A 361 8.96 0.50 11.88
C PRO A 361 7.79 1.25 11.25
N LEU A 362 6.80 0.49 10.73
CA LEU A 362 5.61 1.00 10.04
C LEU A 362 4.60 1.66 10.97
N HIS A 363 4.85 1.62 12.28
CA HIS A 363 3.99 2.19 13.29
C HIS A 363 4.76 3.04 14.30
N ARG A 364 4.05 3.98 14.92
CA ARG A 364 4.50 4.80 16.05
C ARG A 364 3.37 4.89 17.06
N GLU A 365 3.66 4.55 18.32
CA GLU A 365 2.69 4.73 19.41
C GLU A 365 2.39 6.21 19.61
N ARG A 366 1.10 6.55 19.74
CA ARG A 366 0.68 7.88 20.16
C ARG A 366 0.67 7.89 21.69
N PRO A 367 1.45 8.78 22.35
CA PRO A 367 1.48 8.85 23.80
C PRO A 367 0.08 9.06 24.38
N ALA A 368 -0.26 8.29 25.43
CA ALA A 368 -1.51 8.46 26.14
C ALA A 368 -1.59 9.88 26.73
N GLY A 369 -2.65 10.62 26.38
CA GLY A 369 -2.79 12.02 26.81
C GLY A 369 -1.94 13.02 26.02
N ALA A 370 -1.45 12.65 24.82
CA ALA A 370 -1.05 13.64 23.82
C ALA A 370 -2.24 14.57 23.59
N GLY A 371 -2.20 15.75 24.22
CA GLY A 371 -3.25 16.75 24.11
C GLY A 371 -3.37 17.24 22.67
N PRO A 372 -4.44 17.99 22.36
CA PRO A 372 -4.49 18.73 21.10
C PRO A 372 -3.21 19.56 20.96
N LEU A 373 -2.68 19.67 19.74
CA LEU A 373 -1.57 20.58 19.48
C LEU A 373 -1.97 21.96 20.00
N GLU A 374 -1.23 22.44 20.99
CA GLU A 374 -1.55 23.73 21.60
C GLU A 374 -1.37 24.84 20.55
N GLY A 375 -2.23 25.85 20.64
CA GLY A 375 -2.08 27.04 19.81
C GLY A 375 -0.71 27.66 20.04
N ALA A 376 -0.20 28.32 18.99
CA ALA A 376 1.12 28.93 19.01
C ALA A 376 1.37 29.78 20.26
N SER A 377 2.50 29.57 20.93
CA SER A 377 2.90 30.43 22.04
C SER A 377 3.06 31.88 21.55
N GLN A 378 2.59 32.83 22.37
CA GLN A 378 2.61 34.24 22.02
C GLN A 378 4.04 34.69 21.67
N GLY A 379 4.18 35.30 20.49
CA GLY A 379 5.43 35.85 20.01
C GLY A 379 6.31 34.88 19.24
N CYS A 380 5.92 33.62 19.00
CA CYS A 380 6.65 32.71 18.11
C CYS A 380 6.48 33.04 16.62
N PHE A 381 5.30 33.53 16.26
CA PHE A 381 5.01 34.09 14.95
C PHE A 381 5.01 35.63 15.04
N GLY A 382 5.28 36.30 13.92
CA GLY A 382 5.18 37.76 13.86
C GLY A 382 3.74 38.24 14.02
N PRO A 383 3.51 39.56 14.12
CA PRO A 383 2.17 40.11 14.07
C PRO A 383 1.43 39.56 12.83
N THR A 384 0.22 39.07 13.02
CA THR A 384 -0.63 38.41 12.01
C THR A 384 -1.10 39.33 10.88
N SER A 385 -0.50 40.51 10.71
CA SER A 385 -0.76 41.33 9.53
C SER A 385 -0.36 40.52 8.31
N ASN A 386 -1.28 40.36 7.36
CA ASN A 386 -1.28 39.50 6.18
C ASN A 386 -0.09 39.67 5.19
N ALA A 387 1.05 40.20 5.60
CA ALA A 387 2.19 40.51 4.76
C ALA A 387 3.04 39.26 4.46
N GLY A 388 2.45 38.30 3.75
CA GLY A 388 3.25 37.46 2.86
C GLY A 388 3.88 38.32 1.74
N VAL A 389 4.76 37.71 0.95
CA VAL A 389 5.26 38.32 -0.31
C VAL A 389 4.72 37.50 -1.45
N ASP A 390 3.99 38.21 -2.28
CA ASP A 390 3.36 37.70 -3.49
C ASP A 390 3.24 38.87 -4.47
N TRP A 391 3.03 38.57 -5.74
CA TRP A 391 2.83 39.55 -6.78
C TRP A 391 2.05 38.96 -7.94
N ASP A 392 1.27 39.81 -8.61
CA ASP A 392 0.70 39.50 -9.91
C ASP A 392 1.78 39.54 -10.99
N ARG A 393 1.49 38.93 -12.15
CA ARG A 393 2.41 38.94 -13.29
C ARG A 393 2.74 40.40 -13.68
N PRO A 394 4.01 40.84 -13.57
CA PRO A 394 4.36 42.23 -13.79
C PRO A 394 4.36 42.59 -15.28
N PRO A 395 4.11 43.86 -15.65
CA PRO A 395 4.22 44.30 -17.02
C PRO A 395 5.68 44.39 -17.47
N SER A 396 5.94 44.11 -18.74
CA SER A 396 7.28 44.29 -19.35
C SER A 396 7.57 45.76 -19.62
N GLY A 397 8.85 46.15 -19.57
CA GLY A 397 9.31 47.50 -19.93
C GLY A 397 9.53 48.41 -18.71
N GLU A 398 9.73 49.70 -18.97
CA GLU A 398 9.96 50.72 -17.95
C GLU A 398 8.70 51.56 -17.69
N TRP A 399 8.40 51.78 -16.42
CA TRP A 399 7.16 52.39 -15.96
C TRP A 399 7.43 53.49 -14.94
N THR A 400 6.55 54.48 -14.84
CA THR A 400 6.54 55.45 -13.73
C THR A 400 5.43 55.08 -12.76
N VAL A 401 5.76 55.00 -11.46
CA VAL A 401 4.77 54.77 -10.40
C VAL A 401 3.92 56.03 -10.22
N GLN A 402 2.61 55.90 -10.41
CA GLN A 402 1.63 57.00 -10.31
C GLN A 402 0.91 57.01 -8.95
N ALA A 403 0.46 55.82 -8.52
CA ALA A 403 -0.26 55.63 -7.28
C ALA A 403 0.08 54.26 -6.65
N LEU A 404 0.01 54.18 -5.32
CA LEU A 404 0.18 53.00 -4.50
C LEU A 404 -1.06 52.96 -3.63
N GLU A 405 -1.98 52.07 -3.96
CA GLU A 405 -3.22 51.91 -3.21
C GLU A 405 -3.07 50.71 -2.27
N GLU A 406 -3.17 50.95 -0.97
CA GLU A 406 -3.08 49.89 0.03
C GLU A 406 -4.39 49.11 0.12
N GLY A 407 -4.27 47.79 0.04
CA GLY A 407 -5.37 46.86 0.29
C GLY A 407 -5.44 46.46 1.76
N GLU A 408 -6.64 46.10 2.21
CA GLU A 408 -6.87 45.55 3.57
C GLU A 408 -6.26 44.15 3.74
N ASP A 409 -5.85 43.51 2.64
CA ASP A 409 -5.23 42.19 2.58
C ASP A 409 -3.70 42.21 2.77
N GLY A 410 -3.10 43.36 3.06
CA GLY A 410 -1.64 43.51 3.19
C GLY A 410 -0.91 43.55 1.85
N CYS A 411 -1.65 43.65 0.74
CA CYS A 411 -1.11 43.85 -0.60
C CYS A 411 -1.39 45.27 -1.09
N SER A 412 -0.49 45.83 -1.89
CA SER A 412 -0.66 47.13 -2.51
C SER A 412 -0.83 47.02 -4.02
N LEU A 413 -1.68 47.86 -4.61
CA LEU A 413 -1.83 47.99 -6.04
C LEU A 413 -0.96 49.14 -6.55
N LEU A 414 0.09 48.81 -7.31
CA LEU A 414 0.95 49.78 -7.98
C LEU A 414 0.30 50.21 -9.30
N GLN A 415 -0.13 51.47 -9.39
CA GLN A 415 -0.60 52.09 -10.62
C GLN A 415 0.59 52.62 -11.42
N LEU A 416 0.71 52.18 -12.67
CA LEU A 416 1.88 52.39 -13.53
C LEU A 416 1.50 53.15 -14.79
N ALA A 417 2.32 54.10 -15.20
CA ALA A 417 2.23 54.77 -16.49
C ALA A 417 3.47 54.48 -17.34
N SER A 418 3.28 54.12 -18.60
CA SER A 418 4.38 53.82 -19.53
C SER A 418 5.23 55.06 -19.76
N LEU A 419 6.56 54.90 -19.78
CA LEU A 419 7.47 55.97 -20.21
C LEU A 419 7.34 56.27 -21.71
N PHE A 420 6.89 55.28 -22.49
CA PHE A 420 6.83 55.34 -23.94
C PHE A 420 5.39 55.12 -24.41
N GLY A 421 4.51 56.09 -24.17
CA GLY A 421 3.14 56.12 -24.71
C GLY A 421 2.04 56.36 -23.65
N ALA A 422 0.78 56.35 -24.09
CA ALA A 422 -0.39 56.63 -23.23
C ALA A 422 -0.95 55.37 -22.54
N GLN A 423 -0.13 54.34 -22.32
CA GLN A 423 -0.55 53.09 -21.69
C GLN A 423 -0.43 53.19 -20.16
N SER A 424 -1.46 52.74 -19.47
CA SER A 424 -1.43 52.49 -18.03
C SER A 424 -1.53 51.00 -17.74
N SER A 425 -0.97 50.60 -16.61
CA SER A 425 -1.05 49.23 -16.08
C SER A 425 -1.17 49.29 -14.57
N SER A 426 -1.50 48.16 -13.96
CA SER A 426 -1.51 48.03 -12.51
C SER A 426 -1.00 46.65 -12.13
N VAL A 427 -0.19 46.55 -11.09
CA VAL A 427 0.33 45.28 -10.57
C VAL A 427 0.10 45.21 -9.07
N ARG A 428 -0.48 44.11 -8.60
CA ARG A 428 -0.61 43.84 -7.17
C ARG A 428 0.71 43.30 -6.64
N VAL A 429 1.18 43.86 -5.54
CA VAL A 429 2.40 43.45 -4.85
C VAL A 429 2.11 43.37 -3.35
N CYS A 430 2.30 42.20 -2.77
CA CYS A 430 2.22 41.97 -1.33
C CYS A 430 3.63 42.04 -0.76
N ALA A 431 3.84 42.96 0.17
CA ALA A 431 5.04 43.08 0.98
C ALA A 431 4.76 44.07 2.12
N PRO A 432 5.52 44.02 3.23
CA PRO A 432 5.38 45.00 4.31
C PRO A 432 5.49 46.45 3.81
N GLU A 433 4.62 47.34 4.30
CA GLU A 433 4.54 48.73 3.86
C GLU A 433 5.90 49.45 3.90
N ALA A 434 6.65 49.26 5.00
CA ALA A 434 7.98 49.85 5.19
C ALA A 434 8.95 49.51 4.05
N VAL A 435 8.74 48.37 3.40
CA VAL A 435 9.57 47.86 2.31
C VAL A 435 9.12 48.40 0.94
N LEU A 436 7.83 48.69 0.77
CA LEU A 436 7.30 49.29 -0.46
C LEU A 436 7.39 50.82 -0.48
N ALA A 437 7.51 51.47 0.69
CA ALA A 437 7.65 52.92 0.81
C ALA A 437 8.71 53.54 -0.13
N PRO A 438 9.88 52.91 -0.39
CA PRO A 438 10.83 53.35 -1.41
C PRO A 438 10.30 53.50 -2.83
N LEU A 439 9.26 52.77 -3.22
CA LEU A 439 8.67 52.87 -4.56
C LEU A 439 7.82 54.13 -4.71
N TRP A 440 7.47 54.77 -3.59
CA TRP A 440 6.63 55.95 -3.59
C TRP A 440 7.45 57.22 -3.88
N PRO A 441 7.03 58.04 -4.87
CA PRO A 441 7.65 59.33 -5.11
C PRO A 441 7.42 60.29 -3.93
N THR A 442 8.47 61.02 -3.55
CA THR A 442 8.41 62.05 -2.51
C THR A 442 8.64 63.44 -3.10
N GLY A 443 7.66 64.33 -2.97
CA GLY A 443 7.75 65.71 -3.49
C GLY A 443 7.73 65.75 -5.02
N ASN A 444 8.78 66.31 -5.63
CA ASN A 444 8.91 66.44 -7.09
C ASN A 444 9.65 65.26 -7.74
N GLU A 445 9.99 64.23 -6.97
CA GLU A 445 10.64 63.02 -7.48
C GLU A 445 9.66 62.15 -8.26
N GLN A 446 10.15 61.50 -9.30
CA GLN A 446 9.46 60.40 -9.98
C GLN A 446 10.19 59.09 -9.68
N ALA A 447 9.43 58.04 -9.39
CA ALA A 447 9.94 56.67 -9.28
C ALA A 447 9.74 55.94 -10.61
N ARG A 448 10.84 55.69 -11.34
CA ARG A 448 10.84 54.83 -12.53
C ARG A 448 11.20 53.42 -12.13
N VAL A 449 10.42 52.45 -12.57
CA VAL A 449 10.58 51.05 -12.22
C VAL A 449 10.66 50.14 -13.44
N SER A 450 11.48 49.10 -13.36
CA SER A 450 11.49 47.97 -14.30
C SER A 450 11.34 46.68 -13.50
N PHE A 451 10.64 45.69 -14.06
CA PHE A 451 10.35 44.42 -13.39
C PHE A 451 11.08 43.26 -14.08
N ARG A 452 11.63 42.36 -13.28
CA ARG A 452 12.22 41.11 -13.75
C ARG A 452 11.83 39.97 -12.82
N GLU A 453 11.14 38.97 -13.36
CA GLU A 453 10.90 37.72 -12.65
C GLU A 453 12.11 36.80 -12.82
N GLU A 454 12.55 36.23 -11.71
CA GLU A 454 13.64 35.26 -11.62
C GLU A 454 13.16 34.05 -10.82
N GLY A 455 13.68 32.87 -11.11
CA GLY A 455 13.31 31.67 -10.37
C GLY A 455 14.33 30.56 -10.56
N SER A 456 14.49 29.74 -9.53
CA SER A 456 15.22 28.48 -9.64
C SER A 456 14.26 27.38 -10.10
N ALA A 457 14.76 26.42 -10.88
CA ALA A 457 13.97 25.28 -11.31
C ALA A 457 13.35 24.55 -10.11
N VAL A 458 12.12 24.07 -10.27
CA VAL A 458 11.38 23.29 -9.25
C VAL A 458 12.17 22.05 -8.80
N SER A 459 13.05 21.52 -9.65
CA SER A 459 13.94 20.41 -9.34
C SER A 459 15.17 20.76 -8.50
N SER A 460 15.39 22.04 -8.17
CA SER A 460 16.49 22.45 -7.29
C SER A 460 16.17 22.10 -5.84
N ASN A 461 17.20 21.80 -5.04
CA ASN A 461 17.06 21.46 -3.62
C ASN A 461 16.56 22.65 -2.75
N ARG A 462 16.48 23.85 -3.34
CA ARG A 462 16.01 25.10 -2.71
C ARG A 462 15.29 25.96 -3.75
N PRO A 463 14.07 25.58 -4.15
CA PRO A 463 13.32 26.35 -5.14
C PRO A 463 12.98 27.74 -4.57
N TYR A 464 12.99 28.74 -5.43
CA TYR A 464 12.56 30.09 -5.11
C TYR A 464 11.97 30.77 -6.35
N PHE A 465 11.10 31.73 -6.08
CA PHE A 465 10.59 32.70 -7.04
C PHE A 465 10.97 34.08 -6.53
N ALA A 466 11.47 34.94 -7.40
CA ALA A 466 11.88 36.28 -7.06
C ALA A 466 11.33 37.29 -8.07
N LEU A 467 10.81 38.42 -7.59
CA LEU A 467 10.54 39.59 -8.39
C LEU A 467 11.57 40.66 -8.04
N ARG A 468 12.39 41.01 -9.02
CA ARG A 468 13.33 42.13 -8.94
C ARG A 468 12.67 43.36 -9.54
N ILE A 469 12.60 44.44 -8.76
CA ILE A 469 12.13 45.76 -9.18
C ILE A 469 13.33 46.70 -9.15
N GLU A 470 13.80 47.12 -10.32
CA GLU A 470 14.85 48.14 -10.42
C GLU A 470 14.22 49.52 -10.30
N LEU A 471 14.72 50.36 -9.40
CA LEU A 471 14.18 51.68 -9.10
C LEU A 471 15.17 52.76 -9.52
N GLN A 472 14.69 53.76 -10.24
CA GLN A 472 15.41 55.01 -10.51
C GLN A 472 14.59 56.18 -9.98
N ARG A 473 15.18 56.98 -9.09
CA ARG A 473 14.60 58.23 -8.62
C ARG A 473 15.04 59.36 -9.54
N VAL A 474 14.07 60.10 -10.08
CA VAL A 474 14.31 61.14 -11.09
C VAL A 474 13.72 62.46 -10.64
N VAL A 475 14.52 63.53 -10.66
CA VAL A 475 14.08 64.92 -10.45
C VAL A 475 14.47 65.72 -11.68
N GLU A 476 13.51 66.39 -12.32
CA GLU A 476 13.76 67.19 -13.54
C GLU A 476 14.59 66.42 -14.59
N GLU A 477 14.22 65.17 -14.86
CA GLU A 477 14.89 64.25 -15.80
C GLU A 477 16.31 63.81 -15.41
N ARG A 478 16.82 64.21 -14.24
CA ARG A 478 18.10 63.72 -13.71
C ARG A 478 17.89 62.59 -12.73
N ILE A 479 18.64 61.51 -12.90
CA ILE A 479 18.68 60.40 -11.94
C ILE A 479 19.41 60.88 -10.69
N VAL A 480 18.70 60.93 -9.56
CA VAL A 480 19.22 61.34 -8.25
C VAL A 480 19.47 60.14 -7.32
N GLY A 481 18.93 58.98 -7.66
CA GLY A 481 19.13 57.75 -6.90
C GLY A 481 18.83 56.51 -7.73
N LEU A 482 19.53 55.42 -7.42
CA LEU A 482 19.29 54.09 -7.98
C LEU A 482 19.05 53.15 -6.81
N GLY A 483 18.27 52.10 -7.04
CA GLY A 483 18.09 51.03 -6.09
C GLY A 483 17.45 49.80 -6.73
N SER A 484 17.39 48.71 -5.99
CA SER A 484 16.64 47.52 -6.38
C SER A 484 15.91 46.91 -5.20
N LEU A 485 14.69 46.48 -5.44
CA LEU A 485 13.87 45.72 -4.50
C LEU A 485 13.77 44.28 -4.99
N HIS A 486 14.15 43.31 -4.16
CA HIS A 486 14.03 41.89 -4.47
C HIS A 486 13.00 41.27 -3.53
N LEU A 487 11.86 40.89 -4.08
CA LEU A 487 10.78 40.20 -3.40
C LEU A 487 10.96 38.69 -3.63
N VAL A 488 11.29 37.91 -2.61
CA VAL A 488 11.63 36.49 -2.78
C VAL A 488 10.70 35.62 -1.95
N ARG A 489 10.11 34.59 -2.55
CA ARG A 489 9.36 33.53 -1.85
C ARG A 489 9.93 32.13 -2.17
N GLY A 490 9.94 31.23 -1.19
CA GLY A 490 10.40 29.85 -1.33
C GLY A 490 11.37 29.42 -0.23
N VAL A 491 12.29 28.50 -0.56
CA VAL A 491 13.25 27.91 0.40
C VAL A 491 14.67 28.48 0.20
N GLY A 492 14.93 29.13 -0.94
CA GLY A 492 16.22 29.70 -1.31
C GLY A 492 16.20 31.20 -1.59
N LEU A 493 17.37 31.76 -1.88
CA LEU A 493 17.55 33.13 -2.38
C LEU A 493 18.28 33.13 -3.74
N PRO A 494 18.10 34.19 -4.55
CA PRO A 494 19.00 34.48 -5.67
C PRO A 494 20.47 34.55 -5.24
N GLN A 495 21.36 33.88 -5.99
CA GLN A 495 22.78 33.78 -5.65
C GLN A 495 23.54 35.10 -5.85
N ASP A 496 23.07 35.97 -6.74
CA ASP A 496 23.68 37.26 -7.09
C ASP A 496 23.59 38.30 -5.96
N LEU A 497 22.72 38.08 -4.97
CA LEU A 497 22.59 38.92 -3.78
C LEU A 497 23.81 38.80 -2.84
N GLY A 498 24.59 37.71 -2.94
CA GLY A 498 25.74 37.47 -2.07
C GLY A 498 25.39 37.24 -0.60
N ILE A 499 24.12 36.94 -0.30
CA ILE A 499 23.60 36.65 1.03
C ILE A 499 23.36 35.16 1.16
N SER A 500 23.91 34.56 2.21
CA SER A 500 23.55 33.20 2.60
C SER A 500 22.55 33.23 3.75
N LEU A 501 21.44 32.51 3.62
CA LEU A 501 20.47 32.29 4.69
C LEU A 501 20.57 30.87 5.22
N LEU A 502 20.55 30.73 6.54
CA LEU A 502 20.34 29.48 7.24
C LEU A 502 19.14 29.66 8.18
N ALA A 503 18.07 28.91 7.93
CA ALA A 503 16.94 28.86 8.84
C ALA A 503 17.23 27.94 10.03
N ARG A 504 16.81 28.36 11.22
CA ARG A 504 16.86 27.56 12.43
C ARG A 504 15.51 27.57 13.14
N PRO A 505 15.06 26.45 13.70
CA PRO A 505 13.94 26.43 14.63
C PRO A 505 14.17 27.42 15.75
N ARG A 506 13.15 28.24 16.03
CA ARG A 506 13.24 29.20 17.11
C ARG A 506 13.10 28.47 18.45
N GLN A 507 14.00 28.75 19.39
CA GLN A 507 13.93 28.14 20.73
C GLN A 507 12.64 28.53 21.44
N GLY A 508 11.95 27.54 22.02
CA GLY A 508 10.66 27.72 22.70
C GLY A 508 9.46 27.86 21.76
N CYS A 509 9.65 27.70 20.46
CA CYS A 509 8.58 27.64 19.46
C CYS A 509 8.40 26.20 19.02
N GLU A 510 7.57 25.48 19.77
CA GLU A 510 7.12 24.15 19.35
C GLU A 510 6.17 24.26 18.15
N PRO A 511 6.06 23.19 17.34
CA PRO A 511 5.05 23.11 16.28
C PRO A 511 3.67 23.36 16.86
N ALA A 512 2.88 24.19 16.18
CA ALA A 512 1.57 24.60 16.64
C ALA A 512 0.55 24.54 15.51
N LEU A 513 -0.68 24.20 15.88
CA LEU A 513 -1.82 24.20 14.97
C LEU A 513 -2.29 25.65 14.74
N ASP A 514 -2.49 26.02 13.49
CA ASP A 514 -3.08 27.31 13.13
C ASP A 514 -4.59 27.20 12.86
N SER A 515 -5.22 28.30 12.46
CA SER A 515 -6.66 28.35 12.17
C SER A 515 -7.08 27.52 10.94
N CYS A 516 -6.14 27.12 10.10
CA CYS A 516 -6.33 26.27 8.93
C CYS A 516 -6.02 24.80 9.20
N MET A 517 -5.72 24.43 10.44
CA MET A 517 -5.18 23.11 10.77
C MET A 517 -3.82 22.85 10.10
N ASP A 518 -3.10 23.88 9.68
CA ASP A 518 -1.70 23.73 9.32
C ASP A 518 -0.91 23.58 10.63
N VAL A 519 0.13 22.75 10.58
CA VAL A 519 1.07 22.64 11.71
C VAL A 519 2.39 23.27 11.30
N GLU A 520 2.64 24.43 11.92
CA GLU A 520 3.77 25.28 11.59
C GLU A 520 4.68 25.49 12.81
N ARG A 521 5.96 25.75 12.55
CA ARG A 521 6.93 26.21 13.54
C ARG A 521 7.61 27.49 13.09
N GLY A 522 7.68 28.47 13.98
CA GLY A 522 8.40 29.72 13.74
C GLY A 522 9.91 29.51 13.61
N LEU A 523 10.52 30.19 12.63
CA LEU A 523 11.95 30.12 12.35
C LEU A 523 12.65 31.45 12.67
N GLU A 524 13.95 31.34 12.98
CA GLU A 524 14.89 32.45 12.98
C GLU A 524 15.88 32.26 11.83
N LEU A 525 16.13 33.31 11.06
CA LEU A 525 17.04 33.27 9.92
C LEU A 525 18.40 33.83 10.32
N GLU A 526 19.45 33.05 10.11
CA GLU A 526 20.83 33.47 10.22
C GLU A 526 21.31 33.90 8.82
N ALA A 527 21.37 35.22 8.61
CA ALA A 527 21.76 35.85 7.37
C ALA A 527 23.22 36.29 7.43
N SER A 528 24.03 35.86 6.45
CA SER A 528 25.43 36.25 6.34
C SER A 528 25.71 36.95 5.03
N PHE A 529 26.35 38.12 5.13
CA PHE A 529 26.76 38.95 4.01
C PHE A 529 28.18 39.45 4.24
N ARG A 530 29.09 39.21 3.29
CA ARG A 530 30.52 39.59 3.37
C ARG A 530 31.22 39.17 4.68
N GLY A 531 30.81 38.02 5.25
CA GLY A 531 31.37 37.48 6.48
C GLY A 531 30.74 38.02 7.77
N GLU A 532 29.86 39.03 7.69
CA GLU A 532 29.06 39.49 8.83
C GLU A 532 27.75 38.71 8.90
N THR A 533 27.48 38.09 10.05
CA THR A 533 26.27 37.28 10.27
C THR A 533 25.33 37.97 11.25
N ARG A 534 24.05 38.02 10.90
CA ARG A 534 22.98 38.59 11.72
C ARG A 534 21.79 37.64 11.79
N ARG A 535 21.08 37.66 12.91
CA ARG A 535 19.85 36.88 13.08
C ARG A 535 18.65 37.79 12.90
N VAL A 536 17.72 37.37 12.07
CA VAL A 536 16.53 38.13 11.70
C VAL A 536 15.31 37.23 11.86
N ARG A 537 14.26 37.78 12.45
CA ARG A 537 12.99 37.07 12.69
C ARG A 537 11.90 37.61 11.77
N GLU A 538 10.80 36.87 11.70
CA GLU A 538 9.55 37.36 11.10
C GLU A 538 9.19 38.76 11.62
N GLY A 539 8.92 39.68 10.69
CA GLY A 539 8.64 41.10 10.93
C GLY A 539 9.85 42.00 11.20
N GLN A 540 11.08 41.46 11.20
CA GLN A 540 12.29 42.25 11.49
C GLN A 540 13.07 42.59 10.21
N SER A 541 13.74 43.75 10.26
CA SER A 541 14.74 44.18 9.28
C SER A 541 16.16 44.08 9.84
N SER A 542 17.13 43.88 8.96
CA SER A 542 18.56 44.00 9.27
C SER A 542 19.30 44.61 8.08
N ALA A 543 20.05 45.69 8.31
CA ALA A 543 20.80 46.40 7.28
C ALA A 543 22.32 46.26 7.42
N TRP A 544 23.02 45.95 6.32
CA TRP A 544 24.48 45.98 6.25
C TRP A 544 24.93 47.26 5.55
N ASP A 545 25.75 48.04 6.25
CA ASP A 545 26.30 49.28 5.73
C ASP A 545 27.54 48.99 4.86
N GLY A 546 27.65 49.68 3.72
CA GLY A 546 28.75 49.53 2.79
C GLY A 546 28.65 50.50 1.60
N THR A 547 29.45 50.26 0.56
CA THR A 547 29.34 51.01 -0.71
C THR A 547 28.00 50.79 -1.41
N ILE A 548 27.34 49.67 -1.11
CA ILE A 548 25.97 49.35 -1.50
C ILE A 548 25.28 49.01 -0.19
N GLY A 549 24.24 49.77 0.17
CA GLY A 549 23.45 49.49 1.37
C GLY A 549 22.52 48.33 1.06
N ILE A 550 22.50 47.31 1.92
CA ILE A 550 21.58 46.18 1.78
C ILE A 550 20.75 46.07 3.06
N GLU A 551 19.43 46.12 2.92
CA GLU A 551 18.49 45.82 4.00
C GLU A 551 17.72 44.54 3.70
N LEU A 552 17.81 43.55 4.59
CA LEU A 552 16.99 42.34 4.57
C LEU A 552 15.82 42.50 5.52
N HIS A 553 14.60 42.43 4.99
CA HIS A 553 13.36 42.34 5.74
C HIS A 553 12.79 40.93 5.63
N VAL A 554 12.44 40.30 6.75
CA VAL A 554 11.86 38.94 6.77
C VAL A 554 10.37 39.07 7.03
N ALA A 555 9.57 38.96 5.98
CA ALA A 555 8.13 39.14 6.08
C ALA A 555 7.45 37.91 6.71
N ARG A 556 7.95 36.69 6.44
CA ARG A 556 7.49 35.44 7.05
C ARG A 556 8.66 34.47 7.23
N ALA A 557 8.68 33.62 8.25
CA ALA A 557 9.70 32.57 8.34
C ALA A 557 9.16 31.37 9.13
N ARG A 558 8.69 30.34 8.43
CA ARG A 558 7.96 29.21 9.03
C ARG A 558 8.32 27.89 8.39
N GLU A 559 8.37 26.85 9.20
CA GLU A 559 8.49 25.47 8.75
C GLU A 559 7.12 24.81 8.84
N ARG A 560 6.66 24.19 7.75
CA ARG A 560 5.34 23.55 7.68
C ARG A 560 5.51 22.04 7.66
N PHE A 561 4.85 21.37 8.60
CA PHE A 561 4.84 19.90 8.72
C PHE A 561 3.56 19.29 8.17
N VAL A 562 2.44 20.01 8.34
CA VAL A 562 1.12 19.67 7.81
C VAL A 562 0.53 20.92 7.18
N SER A 563 -0.04 20.80 5.98
CA SER A 563 -0.71 21.92 5.32
C SER A 563 -1.97 21.47 4.59
N ASP A 564 -3.07 22.20 4.75
CA ASP A 564 -4.34 21.97 4.05
C ASP A 564 -4.30 22.61 2.64
N ASP A 565 -4.45 21.77 1.61
CA ASP A 565 -4.48 22.20 0.21
C ASP A 565 -5.66 23.12 -0.12
N ASN A 566 -6.77 23.01 0.62
CA ASN A 566 -7.96 23.84 0.45
C ASN A 566 -7.91 25.11 1.29
N CYS A 567 -6.98 25.25 2.23
CA CYS A 567 -6.79 26.50 2.95
C CYS A 567 -6.25 27.56 1.96
N LEU A 568 -7.07 28.61 1.76
CA LEU A 568 -6.81 29.74 0.85
C LEU A 568 -6.47 31.03 1.60
N VAL A 569 -5.93 30.94 2.82
CA VAL A 569 -5.85 32.12 3.71
C VAL A 569 -5.00 33.27 3.17
N ASP A 570 -4.13 33.06 2.18
CA ASP A 570 -3.17 34.11 1.78
C ASP A 570 -3.25 34.58 0.32
N GLY A 571 -4.26 34.19 -0.47
CA GLY A 571 -4.35 34.59 -1.89
C GLY A 571 -3.16 34.16 -2.76
N SER A 572 -2.20 33.41 -2.20
CA SER A 572 -0.99 32.95 -2.85
C SER A 572 -1.25 31.64 -3.56
N ASN A 573 -1.84 31.74 -4.75
CA ASN A 573 -2.38 30.58 -5.44
C ASN A 573 -1.33 29.57 -5.94
N HIS A 574 -0.01 29.84 -5.96
CA HIS A 574 0.88 28.95 -6.72
C HIS A 574 2.31 28.66 -6.21
N ALA A 575 2.84 29.24 -5.12
CA ALA A 575 4.30 29.12 -4.89
C ALA A 575 4.81 28.87 -3.46
N ALA A 576 3.98 28.85 -2.42
CA ALA A 576 4.44 28.64 -1.03
C ALA A 576 3.76 27.46 -0.30
N LYS A 577 3.02 26.61 -1.02
CA LYS A 577 2.45 25.35 -0.49
C LYS A 577 3.46 24.20 -0.57
N ALA A 578 4.73 24.48 -0.28
CA ALA A 578 5.78 23.46 -0.23
C ALA A 578 6.03 23.09 1.24
N LEU A 579 6.02 21.80 1.54
CA LEU A 579 6.45 21.26 2.83
C LEU A 579 7.93 21.52 3.07
N GLY A 580 8.27 21.65 4.34
CA GLY A 580 9.62 21.92 4.81
C GLY A 580 9.83 23.37 5.22
N VAL A 581 11.10 23.73 5.40
CA VAL A 581 11.53 25.06 5.80
C VAL A 581 11.17 26.07 4.72
N SER A 582 10.05 26.78 4.85
CA SER A 582 9.85 28.01 4.08
C SER A 582 10.76 29.07 4.73
N VAL A 583 11.84 29.40 4.04
CA VAL A 583 12.56 30.64 4.31
C VAL A 583 11.66 31.71 3.74
N GLY A 584 10.60 32.03 4.48
CA GLY A 584 9.59 32.93 3.98
C GLY A 584 10.29 34.19 3.50
N THR A 585 9.99 34.52 2.26
CA THR A 585 9.49 35.86 2.05
C THR A 585 10.46 36.94 2.52
N ALA A 586 11.65 36.94 1.91
CA ALA A 586 12.68 37.93 2.16
C ALA A 586 12.47 39.08 1.18
N VAL A 587 12.49 40.31 1.70
CA VAL A 587 12.65 41.48 0.86
C VAL A 587 14.02 42.09 1.07
N LEU A 588 14.74 42.24 -0.03
CA LEU A 588 16.04 42.89 -0.03
C LEU A 588 15.95 44.23 -0.73
N VAL A 589 16.26 45.29 0.00
CA VAL A 589 16.37 46.63 -0.53
C VAL A 589 17.84 46.96 -0.68
N GLY A 590 18.29 47.08 -1.92
CA GLY A 590 19.60 47.62 -2.27
C GLY A 590 19.45 49.09 -2.67
N PHE A 591 20.15 50.01 -2.01
CA PHE A 591 20.26 51.40 -2.42
C PHE A 591 21.72 51.78 -2.72
#